data_AF-A0A936C1I5-F1
#
_entry.id   AF-A0A936C1I5-F1
#
_cell.length_a   1.000
_cell.length_b   1.000
_cell.length_c   1.000
_cell.angle_alpha   90.00
_cell.angle_beta   90.00
_cell.angle_gamma   90.00
#
_symmetry.space_group_name_H-M   'P 1'
#
loop_
_entity.id
_entity.type
_entity.pdbx_description
1 polymer ?
#
loop_
_entity_poly.entity_id
_entity_poly.type
_entity_poly.pdbx_seq_one_letter_code
_entity_poly.pdbx_strand_id
1 'polypeptide(L)'
;MKTIEHLQDEHRAIEKVLQRTIAALEPLNAELVRRGIYFLTDFADAVHHGKEEEVLFPLLIEHAKGMAAGPVQQMTQEHSMGRAYLRAARQAFHGAAMGQREKREALSQALRAYAELTRSHTSKENSILFPLAEQVIPAELEDEVLLRFRNQQRQHMDDAKYSEYLGGRTETPAGVAIDARSLVQVDSPPEGEAAAVSGKTGTTLYDDGTHRCYLLHDFGRGLAVQSNQFLIVDGAEGIILDPGGPKVYPDVLADTMMHLGRSKLRYIFLSHQDPDIGTAINAWMMDTKAEAFISRLWTRFLPHYGIDKFMEHRLKEIPDAGMTLQLGEAKLKFIPAHFLHSAGNFQLYDETSKVLFTGDLGASLGAEYTYVRSFDEHIQYMNSFHRRYMAGNRMMRAWAKVARTLEIEVIAPQHGAMFAGPDMINAFIDWCENLECGVDIMADQLRVPPG
;
A
#
# COMPACT_ATOMS: atom_id res chain seq x y z
N MET A 1 30.91 6.68 -18.77
CA MET A 1 30.91 5.20 -18.58
C MET A 1 30.00 4.56 -19.63
N LYS A 2 30.40 3.47 -20.28
CA LYS A 2 29.58 2.81 -21.33
C LYS A 2 28.25 2.29 -20.76
N THR A 3 28.26 1.89 -19.49
CA THR A 3 27.11 1.47 -18.70
C THR A 3 26.05 2.57 -18.61
N ILE A 4 26.47 3.81 -18.37
CA ILE A 4 25.58 4.97 -18.27
C ILE A 4 25.03 5.37 -19.64
N GLU A 5 25.87 5.32 -20.68
CA GLU A 5 25.40 5.51 -22.07
C GLU A 5 24.30 4.50 -22.42
N HIS A 6 24.41 3.25 -21.97
CA HIS A 6 23.42 2.21 -22.22
C HIS A 6 22.06 2.52 -21.58
N LEU A 7 22.02 2.96 -20.32
CA LEU A 7 20.77 3.38 -19.65
C LEU A 7 20.18 4.64 -20.32
N GLN A 8 21.03 5.57 -20.75
CA GLN A 8 20.60 6.75 -21.49
C GLN A 8 20.00 6.42 -22.86
N ASP A 9 20.47 5.36 -23.52
CA ASP A 9 19.87 4.86 -24.76
C ASP A 9 18.48 4.28 -24.49
N GLU A 10 18.32 3.52 -23.40
CA GLU A 10 17.02 3.00 -22.94
C GLU A 10 16.05 4.14 -22.60
N HIS A 11 16.48 5.18 -21.89
CA HIS A 11 15.67 6.38 -21.63
C HIS A 11 15.08 6.98 -22.91
N ARG A 12 15.89 7.07 -23.98
CA ARG A 12 15.42 7.60 -25.28
C ARG A 12 14.37 6.70 -25.92
N ALA A 13 14.53 5.38 -25.80
CA ALA A 13 13.53 4.43 -26.28
C ALA A 13 12.22 4.54 -25.48
N ILE A 14 12.33 4.60 -24.14
CA ILE A 14 11.20 4.71 -23.21
C ILE A 14 10.40 5.98 -23.47
N GLU A 15 11.05 7.14 -23.52
CA GLU A 15 10.38 8.42 -23.77
C GLU A 15 9.65 8.43 -25.13
N LYS A 16 10.28 7.88 -26.17
CA LYS A 16 9.68 7.80 -27.52
C LYS A 16 8.43 6.92 -27.54
N VAL A 17 8.46 5.76 -26.89
CA VAL A 17 7.29 4.87 -26.80
C VAL A 17 6.20 5.48 -25.92
N LEU A 18 6.58 6.08 -24.80
CA LEU A 18 5.68 6.76 -23.88
C LEU A 18 4.93 7.91 -24.56
N GLN A 19 5.63 8.78 -25.29
CA GLN A 19 5.00 9.87 -26.07
C GLN A 19 3.98 9.35 -27.09
N ARG A 20 4.31 8.28 -27.82
CA ARG A 20 3.40 7.64 -28.77
C ARG A 20 2.17 7.05 -28.07
N THR A 21 2.38 6.44 -26.90
CA THR A 21 1.33 5.85 -26.07
C THR A 21 0.36 6.93 -25.58
N ILE A 22 0.88 8.07 -25.11
CA ILE A 22 0.06 9.21 -24.67
C ILE A 22 -0.71 9.83 -25.84
N ALA A 23 -0.07 10.04 -26.99
CA ALA A 23 -0.73 10.55 -28.19
C ALA A 23 -1.86 9.61 -28.68
N ALA A 24 -1.73 8.31 -28.42
CA ALA A 24 -2.72 7.29 -28.77
C ALA A 24 -3.92 7.22 -27.80
N LEU A 25 -4.03 8.09 -26.78
CA LEU A 25 -5.20 8.13 -25.89
C LEU A 25 -6.38 8.92 -26.48
N GLU A 26 -6.10 9.87 -27.38
CA GLU A 26 -7.07 10.84 -27.89
C GLU A 26 -6.86 11.12 -29.41
N PRO A 27 -7.63 10.45 -30.31
CA PRO A 27 -8.59 9.38 -30.02
C PRO A 27 -7.89 8.09 -29.56
N LEU A 28 -8.60 7.27 -28.77
CA LEU A 28 -8.03 6.05 -28.23
C LEU A 28 -7.71 5.05 -29.35
N ASN A 29 -6.43 4.79 -29.59
CA ASN A 29 -5.94 3.67 -30.38
C ASN A 29 -5.53 2.54 -29.42
N ALA A 30 -6.47 1.62 -29.18
CA ALA A 30 -6.31 0.55 -28.19
C ALA A 30 -5.07 -0.31 -28.45
N GLU A 31 -4.72 -0.60 -29.71
CA GLU A 31 -3.57 -1.44 -30.02
C GLU A 31 -2.23 -0.74 -29.72
N LEU A 32 -2.11 0.55 -30.08
CA LEU A 32 -0.92 1.33 -29.74
C LEU A 32 -0.77 1.50 -28.23
N VAL A 33 -1.86 1.76 -27.52
CA VAL A 33 -1.83 1.90 -26.05
C VAL A 33 -1.46 0.58 -25.38
N ARG A 34 -2.04 -0.54 -25.84
CA ARG A 34 -1.72 -1.88 -25.35
C ARG A 34 -0.22 -2.16 -25.50
N ARG A 35 0.32 -1.98 -26.70
CA ARG A 35 1.75 -2.18 -27.00
C ARG A 35 2.63 -1.29 -26.14
N GLY A 36 2.22 -0.03 -25.93
CA GLY A 36 2.88 0.89 -25.01
C GLY A 36 2.96 0.36 -23.59
N ILE A 37 1.83 -0.09 -23.02
CA ILE A 37 1.78 -0.66 -21.66
C ILE A 37 2.70 -1.88 -21.52
N TYR A 38 2.70 -2.79 -22.51
CA TYR A 38 3.60 -3.95 -22.52
C TYR A 38 5.06 -3.54 -22.56
N PHE A 39 5.43 -2.63 -23.47
CA PHE A 39 6.79 -2.13 -23.54
C PHE A 39 7.22 -1.49 -22.21
N LEU A 40 6.39 -0.65 -21.61
CA LEU A 40 6.73 0.01 -20.35
C LEU A 40 6.85 -0.99 -19.18
N THR A 41 6.09 -2.08 -19.20
CA THR A 41 6.19 -3.14 -18.18
C THR A 41 7.43 -4.00 -18.40
N ASP A 42 7.61 -4.51 -19.62
CA ASP A 42 8.62 -5.54 -19.92
C ASP A 42 10.02 -4.93 -20.14
N PHE A 43 10.10 -3.67 -20.57
CA PHE A 43 11.35 -3.01 -20.89
C PHE A 43 11.70 -1.93 -19.86
N ALA A 44 10.83 -0.93 -19.67
CA ALA A 44 11.15 0.18 -18.78
C ALA A 44 11.27 -0.29 -17.32
N ASP A 45 10.35 -1.13 -16.85
CA ASP A 45 10.41 -1.65 -15.48
C ASP A 45 11.30 -2.90 -15.38
N ALA A 46 10.94 -4.00 -16.03
CA ALA A 46 11.63 -5.29 -15.80
C ALA A 46 13.10 -5.32 -16.26
N VAL A 47 13.49 -4.51 -17.25
CA VAL A 47 14.87 -4.49 -17.75
C VAL A 47 15.61 -3.25 -17.26
N HIS A 48 15.11 -2.06 -17.59
CA HIS A 48 15.82 -0.82 -17.30
C HIS A 48 15.89 -0.54 -15.79
N HIS A 49 14.76 -0.43 -15.08
CA HIS A 49 14.80 -0.29 -13.61
C HIS A 49 15.42 -1.52 -12.94
N GLY A 50 15.31 -2.71 -13.52
CA GLY A 50 15.98 -3.92 -13.01
C GLY A 50 17.51 -3.81 -13.02
N LYS A 51 18.11 -3.27 -14.08
CA LYS A 51 19.55 -2.93 -14.13
C LYS A 51 19.93 -1.92 -13.05
N GLU A 52 19.04 -0.98 -12.76
CA GLU A 52 19.28 0.03 -11.74
C GLU A 52 19.18 -0.54 -10.33
N GLU A 53 18.05 -1.17 -9.98
CA GLU A 53 17.78 -1.69 -8.64
C GLU A 53 18.70 -2.87 -8.26
N GLU A 54 19.03 -3.76 -9.20
CA GLU A 54 19.82 -4.97 -8.91
C GLU A 54 21.34 -4.79 -9.10
N VAL A 55 21.75 -3.76 -9.84
CA VAL A 55 23.16 -3.58 -10.20
C VAL A 55 23.66 -2.17 -9.89
N LEU A 56 23.10 -1.12 -10.48
CA LEU A 56 23.65 0.24 -10.34
C LEU A 56 23.48 0.82 -8.92
N PHE A 57 22.29 0.71 -8.34
CA PHE A 57 21.96 1.26 -7.03
C PHE A 57 22.77 0.61 -5.89
N PRO A 58 22.94 -0.73 -5.84
CA PRO A 58 23.85 -1.34 -4.88
C PRO A 58 25.28 -0.82 -4.98
N LEU A 59 25.81 -0.67 -6.20
CA LEU A 59 27.16 -0.13 -6.42
C LEU A 59 27.27 1.34 -5.99
N LEU A 60 26.24 2.14 -6.24
CA LEU A 60 26.17 3.52 -5.75
C LEU A 60 26.17 3.58 -4.22
N ILE A 61 25.40 2.73 -3.55
CA ILE A 61 25.37 2.66 -2.08
C ILE A 61 26.75 2.26 -1.54
N GLU A 62 27.38 1.25 -2.14
CA GLU A 62 28.69 0.74 -1.74
C GLU A 62 29.80 1.80 -1.89
N HIS A 63 29.85 2.50 -3.02
CA HIS A 63 30.97 3.37 -3.36
C HIS A 63 30.76 4.85 -3.00
N ALA A 64 29.53 5.34 -2.82
CA ALA A 64 29.26 6.76 -2.56
C ALA A 64 29.35 7.18 -1.07
N LYS A 65 29.88 6.33 -0.18
CA LYS A 65 30.09 6.63 1.26
C LYS A 65 28.86 7.23 1.97
N GLY A 66 27.67 6.73 1.64
CA GLY A 66 26.40 7.19 2.23
C GLY A 66 25.72 8.37 1.52
N MET A 67 26.39 9.05 0.59
CA MET A 67 25.81 10.18 -0.16
C MET A 67 24.67 9.73 -1.10
N ALA A 68 24.69 8.48 -1.55
CA ALA A 68 23.69 7.93 -2.45
C ALA A 68 22.45 7.34 -1.75
N ALA A 69 22.47 7.12 -0.42
CA ALA A 69 21.41 6.39 0.27
C ALA A 69 20.03 7.06 0.15
N GLY A 70 19.95 8.38 0.39
CA GLY A 70 18.72 9.15 0.23
C GLY A 70 18.24 9.23 -1.22
N PRO A 71 19.08 9.65 -2.19
CA PRO A 71 18.72 9.66 -3.60
C PRO A 71 18.27 8.29 -4.12
N VAL A 72 19.01 7.22 -3.85
CA VAL A 72 18.63 5.86 -4.27
C VAL A 72 17.28 5.45 -3.69
N GLN A 73 17.04 5.72 -2.41
CA GLN A 73 15.73 5.44 -1.79
C GLN A 73 14.59 6.18 -2.50
N GLN A 74 14.79 7.46 -2.84
CA GLN A 74 13.80 8.22 -3.60
C GLN A 74 13.56 7.61 -4.99
N MET A 75 14.60 7.19 -5.69
CA MET A 75 14.47 6.57 -7.02
C MET A 75 13.70 5.24 -6.94
N THR A 76 13.99 4.40 -5.95
CA THR A 76 13.23 3.14 -5.72
C THR A 76 11.76 3.38 -5.38
N GLN A 77 11.45 4.45 -4.64
CA GLN A 77 10.07 4.86 -4.37
C GLN A 77 9.36 5.26 -5.67
N GLU A 78 10.01 6.03 -6.52
CA GLU A 78 9.45 6.44 -7.80
C GLU A 78 9.28 5.26 -8.77
N HIS A 79 10.20 4.29 -8.82
CA HIS A 79 9.96 3.04 -9.56
C HIS A 79 8.70 2.34 -9.08
N SER A 80 8.50 2.28 -7.76
CA SER A 80 7.32 1.67 -7.15
C SER A 80 6.02 2.41 -7.50
N MET A 81 6.05 3.74 -7.53
CA MET A 81 4.93 4.57 -8.03
C MET A 81 4.68 4.34 -9.52
N GLY A 82 5.73 4.25 -10.34
CA GLY A 82 5.64 3.94 -11.76
C GLY A 82 4.94 2.60 -12.01
N ARG A 83 5.34 1.56 -11.26
CA ARG A 83 4.69 0.24 -11.27
C ARG A 83 3.20 0.33 -10.89
N ALA A 84 2.83 1.14 -9.91
CA ALA A 84 1.43 1.35 -9.53
C ALA A 84 0.62 1.99 -10.66
N TYR A 85 1.16 3.03 -11.33
CA TYR A 85 0.49 3.62 -12.49
C TYR A 85 0.34 2.64 -13.66
N LEU A 86 1.35 1.82 -13.95
CA LEU A 86 1.23 0.78 -14.99
C LEU A 86 0.20 -0.28 -14.63
N ARG A 87 0.09 -0.69 -13.35
CA ARG A 87 -0.98 -1.58 -12.88
C ARG A 87 -2.36 -0.96 -13.10
N ALA A 88 -2.55 0.29 -12.69
CA ALA A 88 -3.82 1.01 -12.89
C ALA A 88 -4.18 1.14 -14.38
N ALA A 89 -3.19 1.45 -15.23
CA ALA A 89 -3.39 1.50 -16.68
C ALA A 89 -3.82 0.14 -17.25
N ARG A 90 -3.17 -0.96 -16.85
CA ARG A 90 -3.56 -2.33 -17.26
C ARG A 90 -4.98 -2.69 -16.85
N GLN A 91 -5.37 -2.37 -15.62
CA GLN A 91 -6.71 -2.66 -15.10
C GLN A 91 -7.80 -1.84 -15.82
N ALA A 92 -7.51 -0.58 -16.15
CA ALA A 92 -8.45 0.29 -16.85
C ALA A 92 -8.55 -0.01 -18.36
N PHE A 93 -7.51 -0.60 -18.95
CA PHE A 93 -7.38 -0.77 -20.39
C PHE A 93 -8.56 -1.47 -21.07
N HIS A 94 -9.01 -2.62 -20.55
CA HIS A 94 -10.07 -3.41 -21.19
C HIS A 94 -11.41 -2.64 -21.24
N GLY A 95 -11.81 -2.04 -20.12
CA GLY A 95 -13.03 -1.23 -20.07
C GLY A 95 -12.93 0.02 -20.96
N ALA A 96 -11.76 0.66 -21.01
CA ALA A 96 -11.52 1.79 -21.90
C ALA A 96 -11.64 1.39 -23.39
N ALA A 97 -11.10 0.23 -23.77
CA ALA A 97 -11.19 -0.31 -25.12
C ALA A 97 -12.63 -0.68 -25.52
N MET A 98 -13.47 -1.04 -24.54
CA MET A 98 -14.90 -1.25 -24.72
C MET A 98 -15.74 0.05 -24.71
N GLY A 99 -15.11 1.21 -24.60
CA GLY A 99 -15.78 2.51 -24.64
C GLY A 99 -16.37 2.97 -23.30
N GLN A 100 -16.05 2.31 -22.18
CA GLN A 100 -16.48 2.77 -20.85
C GLN A 100 -15.77 4.07 -20.49
N ARG A 101 -16.55 5.14 -20.31
CA ARG A 101 -16.01 6.50 -20.11
C ARG A 101 -15.11 6.59 -18.88
N GLU A 102 -15.57 6.08 -17.73
CA GLU A 102 -14.81 6.11 -16.47
C GLU A 102 -13.48 5.36 -16.59
N LYS A 103 -13.47 4.20 -17.26
CA LYS A 103 -12.25 3.43 -17.49
C LYS A 103 -11.31 4.12 -18.48
N ARG A 104 -11.85 4.83 -19.47
CA ARG A 104 -11.05 5.65 -20.39
C ARG A 104 -10.38 6.83 -19.65
N GLU A 105 -11.11 7.47 -18.75
CA GLU A 105 -10.57 8.54 -17.89
C GLU A 105 -9.48 7.98 -16.96
N ALA A 106 -9.73 6.85 -16.29
CA ALA A 106 -8.74 6.18 -15.43
C ALA A 106 -7.48 5.75 -16.18
N LEU A 107 -7.61 5.16 -17.38
CA LEU A 107 -6.48 4.79 -18.24
C LEU A 107 -5.65 6.02 -18.63
N SER A 108 -6.31 7.10 -19.02
CA SER A 108 -5.66 8.35 -19.42
C SER A 108 -4.92 8.98 -18.23
N GLN A 109 -5.57 9.03 -17.05
CA GLN A 109 -4.96 9.54 -15.83
C GLN A 109 -3.72 8.75 -15.43
N ALA A 110 -3.82 7.42 -15.40
CA ALA A 110 -2.72 6.54 -15.00
C ALA A 110 -1.50 6.69 -15.94
N LEU A 111 -1.71 6.66 -17.26
CA LEU A 111 -0.61 6.78 -18.22
C LEU A 111 0.00 8.20 -18.23
N ARG A 112 -0.81 9.25 -18.06
CA ARG A 112 -0.29 10.63 -17.96
C ARG A 112 0.51 10.86 -16.68
N ALA A 113 0.05 10.30 -15.56
CA ALA A 113 0.77 10.35 -14.28
C ALA A 113 2.10 9.57 -14.37
N TYR A 114 2.09 8.38 -14.99
CA TYR A 114 3.32 7.64 -15.31
C TYR A 114 4.26 8.49 -16.17
N ALA A 115 3.74 9.14 -17.22
CA ALA A 115 4.56 9.93 -18.12
C ALA A 115 5.19 11.16 -17.43
N GLU A 116 4.47 11.82 -16.54
CA GLU A 116 5.01 12.92 -15.74
C GLU A 116 6.10 12.45 -14.78
N LEU A 117 5.85 11.35 -14.07
CA LEU A 117 6.82 10.72 -13.19
C LEU A 117 8.09 10.35 -13.95
N THR A 118 7.99 9.60 -15.06
CA THR A 118 9.15 9.16 -15.86
C THR A 118 9.98 10.34 -16.38
N ARG A 119 9.36 11.45 -16.80
CA ARG A 119 10.10 12.64 -17.23
C ARG A 119 10.91 13.28 -16.09
N SER A 120 10.32 13.41 -14.91
CA SER A 120 11.03 13.93 -13.74
C SER A 120 12.11 12.97 -13.27
N HIS A 121 11.79 11.68 -13.26
CA HIS A 121 12.66 10.59 -12.86
C HIS A 121 13.94 10.51 -13.68
N THR A 122 13.81 10.31 -15.00
CA THR A 122 14.94 10.24 -15.93
C THR A 122 15.75 11.53 -15.95
N SER A 123 15.14 12.69 -15.67
CA SER A 123 15.88 13.95 -15.51
C SER A 123 16.82 13.91 -14.30
N LYS A 124 16.38 13.38 -13.16
CA LYS A 124 17.21 13.25 -11.95
C LYS A 124 18.34 12.24 -12.15
N GLU A 125 18.10 11.16 -12.88
CA GLU A 125 19.14 10.19 -13.22
C GLU A 125 20.21 10.83 -14.08
N ASN A 126 19.82 11.42 -15.19
CA ASN A 126 20.76 11.99 -16.16
C ASN A 126 21.55 13.18 -15.59
N SER A 127 20.97 13.95 -14.66
CA SER A 127 21.60 15.18 -14.14
C SER A 127 22.26 15.03 -12.77
N ILE A 128 21.91 14.00 -11.99
CA ILE A 128 22.39 13.83 -10.61
C ILE A 128 22.97 12.43 -10.42
N LEU A 129 22.15 11.39 -10.62
CA LEU A 129 22.49 10.03 -10.20
C LEU A 129 23.60 9.42 -11.08
N PHE A 130 23.49 9.57 -12.39
CA PHE A 130 24.48 9.06 -13.35
C PHE A 130 25.82 9.80 -13.26
N PRO A 131 25.87 11.16 -13.19
CA PRO A 131 27.13 11.86 -12.91
C PRO A 131 27.77 11.44 -11.58
N LEU A 132 26.98 11.17 -10.54
CA LEU A 132 27.50 10.64 -9.28
C LEU A 132 28.08 9.24 -9.48
N ALA A 133 27.38 8.35 -10.18
CA ALA A 133 27.85 7.01 -10.50
C ALA A 133 29.21 7.04 -11.23
N GLU A 134 29.36 7.92 -12.23
CA GLU A 134 30.63 8.10 -12.96
C GLU A 134 31.78 8.61 -12.08
N GLN A 135 31.47 9.33 -11.00
CA GLN A 135 32.49 9.85 -10.08
C GLN A 135 32.92 8.83 -9.03
N VAL A 136 32.00 7.98 -8.56
CA VAL A 136 32.24 7.13 -7.38
C VAL A 136 32.51 5.67 -7.73
N ILE A 137 31.98 5.16 -8.84
CA ILE A 137 32.18 3.77 -9.25
C ILE A 137 33.55 3.64 -9.93
N PRO A 138 34.47 2.77 -9.45
CA PRO A 138 35.77 2.57 -10.07
C PRO A 138 35.68 2.14 -11.54
N ALA A 139 36.50 2.73 -12.39
CA ALA A 139 36.50 2.45 -13.83
C ALA A 139 36.84 0.99 -14.16
N GLU A 140 37.57 0.31 -13.27
CA GLU A 140 37.95 -1.09 -13.38
C GLU A 140 36.75 -2.04 -13.30
N LEU A 141 35.63 -1.59 -12.72
CA LEU A 141 34.40 -2.39 -12.62
C LEU A 141 33.53 -2.32 -13.89
N GLU A 142 33.82 -1.43 -14.85
CA GLU A 142 32.96 -1.18 -16.02
C GLU A 142 32.56 -2.46 -16.77
N ASP A 143 33.52 -3.33 -17.08
CA ASP A 143 33.26 -4.58 -17.82
C ASP A 143 32.40 -5.56 -17.00
N GLU A 144 32.57 -5.57 -15.67
CA GLU A 144 31.74 -6.38 -14.76
C GLU A 144 30.30 -5.83 -14.71
N VAL A 145 30.13 -4.52 -14.59
CA VAL A 145 28.80 -3.89 -14.55
C VAL A 145 28.05 -4.14 -15.86
N LEU A 146 28.72 -4.00 -17.02
CA LEU A 146 28.14 -4.33 -18.32
C LEU A 146 27.73 -5.80 -18.42
N LEU A 147 28.52 -6.72 -17.89
CA LEU A 147 28.16 -8.14 -17.85
C LEU A 147 26.94 -8.38 -16.96
N ARG A 148 26.88 -7.74 -15.78
CA ARG A 148 25.73 -7.83 -14.86
C ARG A 148 24.46 -7.26 -15.49
N PHE A 149 24.54 -6.13 -16.19
CA PHE A 149 23.40 -5.56 -16.92
C PHE A 149 22.89 -6.50 -18.01
N ARG A 150 23.81 -7.13 -18.77
CA ARG A 150 23.43 -8.10 -19.80
C ARG A 150 22.79 -9.35 -19.19
N ASN A 151 23.30 -9.82 -18.05
CA ASN A 151 22.72 -10.96 -17.34
C ASN A 151 21.32 -10.65 -16.80
N GLN A 152 21.13 -9.48 -16.18
CA GLN A 152 19.83 -9.01 -15.71
C GLN A 152 18.84 -8.93 -16.87
N GLN A 153 19.22 -8.28 -17.97
CA GLN A 153 18.38 -8.19 -19.16
C GLN A 153 17.94 -9.56 -19.67
N ARG A 154 18.86 -10.52 -19.77
CA ARG A 154 18.60 -11.87 -20.30
C ARG A 154 17.69 -12.72 -19.41
N GLN A 155 17.46 -12.33 -18.15
CA GLN A 155 16.43 -12.95 -17.31
C GLN A 155 15.02 -12.60 -17.78
N HIS A 156 14.86 -11.46 -18.47
CA HIS A 156 13.55 -10.93 -18.88
C HIS A 156 13.37 -10.85 -20.41
N MET A 157 14.46 -10.72 -21.17
CA MET A 157 14.42 -10.44 -22.61
C MET A 157 15.68 -10.91 -23.33
N ASP A 158 15.50 -11.60 -24.46
CA ASP A 158 16.63 -11.95 -25.32
C ASP A 158 17.23 -10.73 -26.04
N ASP A 159 18.45 -10.89 -26.54
CA ASP A 159 19.20 -9.79 -27.16
C ASP A 159 18.51 -9.23 -28.42
N ALA A 160 17.71 -10.03 -29.13
CA ALA A 160 17.03 -9.62 -30.35
C ALA A 160 15.81 -8.73 -30.04
N LYS A 161 14.96 -9.17 -29.10
CA LYS A 161 13.81 -8.41 -28.60
C LYS A 161 14.26 -7.13 -27.89
N TYR A 162 15.35 -7.20 -27.13
CA TYR A 162 15.98 -6.02 -26.52
C TYR A 162 16.39 -4.99 -27.57
N SER A 163 17.08 -5.43 -28.62
CA SER A 163 17.51 -4.54 -29.71
C SER A 163 16.34 -3.92 -30.48
N GLU A 164 15.25 -4.66 -30.65
CA GLU A 164 14.00 -4.15 -31.24
C GLU A 164 13.42 -3.01 -30.38
N TYR A 165 13.31 -3.25 -29.08
CA TYR A 165 12.74 -2.32 -28.11
C TYR A 165 13.61 -1.07 -27.94
N LEU A 166 14.93 -1.22 -27.92
CA LEU A 166 15.88 -0.10 -27.91
C LEU A 166 15.74 0.80 -29.15
N GLY A 167 15.36 0.23 -30.30
CA GLY A 167 15.00 1.01 -31.51
C GLY A 167 13.70 1.81 -31.41
N GLY A 168 12.94 1.64 -30.31
CA GLY A 168 11.60 2.19 -30.13
C GLY A 168 10.57 1.56 -31.09
N ARG A 169 10.80 0.31 -31.50
CA ARG A 169 9.85 -0.53 -32.23
C ARG A 169 9.16 -1.45 -31.23
N THR A 170 7.87 -1.69 -31.45
CA THR A 170 7.04 -2.54 -30.58
C THR A 170 6.29 -3.60 -31.40
N GLU A 171 6.81 -3.96 -32.58
CA GLU A 171 6.09 -4.73 -33.60
C GLU A 171 6.39 -6.23 -33.46
N THR A 172 5.36 -7.05 -33.25
CA THR A 172 5.46 -8.48 -33.57
C THR A 172 5.44 -8.70 -35.09
N PRO A 173 6.10 -9.74 -35.63
CA PRO A 173 6.04 -10.05 -37.06
C PRO A 173 4.59 -10.16 -37.55
N ALA A 174 4.31 -9.59 -38.72
CA ALA A 174 2.99 -9.63 -39.32
C ALA A 174 2.49 -11.09 -39.50
N GLY A 175 1.38 -11.44 -38.85
CA GLY A 175 0.68 -12.71 -39.10
C GLY A 175 0.17 -13.49 -37.89
N VAL A 176 0.49 -13.10 -36.65
CA VAL A 176 -0.09 -13.76 -35.47
C VAL A 176 -1.32 -12.99 -35.02
N ALA A 177 -2.51 -13.53 -35.28
CA ALA A 177 -3.73 -13.08 -34.62
C ALA A 177 -3.62 -13.41 -33.13
N ILE A 178 -3.54 -12.40 -32.27
CA ILE A 178 -3.46 -12.58 -30.82
C ILE A 178 -4.88 -12.48 -30.27
N ASP A 179 -5.39 -13.62 -29.80
CA ASP A 179 -6.68 -13.77 -29.12
C ASP A 179 -6.74 -12.86 -27.88
N ALA A 180 -7.81 -12.07 -27.74
CA ALA A 180 -8.06 -11.24 -26.56
C ALA A 180 -8.16 -12.06 -25.25
N ARG A 181 -8.26 -13.39 -25.34
CA ARG A 181 -8.21 -14.34 -24.21
C ARG A 181 -6.79 -14.64 -23.71
N SER A 182 -5.72 -14.34 -24.45
CA SER A 182 -4.35 -14.60 -23.99
C SER A 182 -3.91 -13.69 -22.83
N LEU A 183 -4.71 -12.67 -22.51
CA LEU A 183 -4.58 -11.84 -21.30
C LEU A 183 -4.98 -12.56 -20.00
N VAL A 184 -5.42 -13.82 -20.06
CA VAL A 184 -5.80 -14.64 -18.89
C VAL A 184 -4.79 -15.76 -18.60
N GLN A 185 -3.86 -16.07 -19.51
CA GLN A 185 -2.82 -17.08 -19.25
C GLN A 185 -1.50 -16.41 -18.87
N VAL A 186 -1.41 -16.05 -17.58
CA VAL A 186 -0.12 -16.11 -16.88
C VAL A 186 0.08 -17.58 -16.55
N ASP A 187 1.25 -18.13 -16.90
CA ASP A 187 1.63 -19.49 -16.56
C ASP A 187 1.31 -19.78 -15.08
N SER A 188 0.58 -20.87 -14.86
CA SER A 188 0.28 -21.36 -13.53
C SER A 188 1.60 -21.56 -12.78
N PRO A 189 1.69 -21.19 -11.48
CA PRO A 189 2.83 -21.60 -10.67
C PRO A 189 2.94 -23.13 -10.68
N PRO A 190 4.15 -23.69 -10.55
CA PRO A 190 4.31 -25.13 -10.37
C PRO A 190 3.39 -25.59 -9.23
N GLU A 191 2.64 -26.67 -9.47
CA GLU A 191 1.63 -27.20 -8.56
C GLU A 191 2.20 -27.31 -7.13
N GLY A 192 1.72 -26.45 -6.24
CA GLY A 192 2.19 -26.42 -4.86
C GLY A 192 2.20 -25.07 -4.16
N GLU A 193 1.49 -24.04 -4.61
CA GLU A 193 1.19 -22.85 -3.78
C GLU A 193 0.06 -22.04 -4.44
N ALA A 194 -1.19 -22.27 -4.01
CA ALA A 194 -2.34 -21.50 -4.45
C ALA A 194 -2.40 -20.19 -3.62
N ALA A 195 -1.94 -19.08 -4.20
CA ALA A 195 -2.21 -17.74 -3.67
C ALA A 195 -3.13 -17.00 -4.66
N ALA A 196 -4.39 -16.79 -4.25
CA ALA A 196 -5.35 -15.99 -4.97
C ALA A 196 -4.87 -14.54 -5.08
N VAL A 197 -4.62 -14.04 -6.29
CA VAL A 197 -4.42 -12.61 -6.55
C VAL A 197 -5.79 -11.97 -6.76
N SER A 198 -6.36 -11.51 -5.65
CA SER A 198 -7.59 -10.73 -5.59
C SER A 198 -7.28 -9.28 -6.00
N GLY A 199 -7.62 -8.91 -7.23
CA GLY A 199 -7.77 -7.51 -7.62
C GLY A 199 -9.14 -7.01 -7.16
N LYS A 200 -9.23 -6.49 -5.94
CA LYS A 200 -10.42 -5.79 -5.44
C LYS A 200 -10.04 -4.36 -5.08
N THR A 201 -10.59 -3.41 -5.83
CA THR A 201 -10.75 -2.01 -5.41
C THR A 201 -11.45 -1.98 -4.04
N GLY A 202 -11.11 -1.03 -3.17
CA GLY A 202 -11.66 -0.93 -1.81
C GLY A 202 -13.15 -1.25 -1.69
N THR A 203 -13.52 -2.02 -0.65
CA THR A 203 -14.90 -2.45 -0.40
C THR A 203 -15.66 -1.36 0.33
N THR A 204 -16.77 -0.88 -0.24
CA THR A 204 -17.65 0.08 0.43
C THR A 204 -18.34 -0.58 1.64
N LEU A 205 -18.13 -0.01 2.82
CA LEU A 205 -18.80 -0.39 4.06
C LEU A 205 -20.09 0.42 4.28
N TYR A 206 -20.06 1.69 3.89
CA TYR A 206 -21.19 2.62 3.99
C TYR A 206 -21.08 3.68 2.90
N ASP A 207 -22.20 4.11 2.33
CA ASP A 207 -22.29 5.20 1.35
C ASP A 207 -23.71 5.78 1.32
N ASP A 208 -23.87 7.04 1.74
CA ASP A 208 -25.11 7.81 1.57
C ASP A 208 -24.99 8.95 0.54
N GLY A 209 -23.90 8.94 -0.24
CA GLY A 209 -23.53 9.96 -1.21
C GLY A 209 -22.71 11.12 -0.64
N THR A 210 -22.86 11.44 0.65
CA THR A 210 -22.09 12.50 1.33
C THR A 210 -21.00 11.90 2.20
N HIS A 211 -21.38 10.90 3.00
CA HIS A 211 -20.54 10.17 3.93
C HIS A 211 -20.28 8.76 3.42
N ARG A 212 -19.01 8.38 3.34
CA ARG A 212 -18.56 7.14 2.71
C ARG A 212 -17.46 6.49 3.53
N CYS A 213 -17.59 5.19 3.78
CA CYS A 213 -16.58 4.39 4.48
C CYS A 213 -16.11 3.27 3.56
N TYR A 214 -14.79 3.14 3.41
CA TYR A 214 -14.15 2.15 2.56
C TYR A 214 -13.19 1.28 3.36
N LEU A 215 -13.25 -0.03 3.14
CA LEU A 215 -12.22 -0.98 3.50
C LEU A 215 -11.21 -1.07 2.35
N LEU A 216 -9.98 -0.70 2.60
CA LEU A 216 -8.83 -0.88 1.72
C LEU A 216 -8.06 -2.11 2.26
N HIS A 217 -8.08 -3.23 1.55
CA HIS A 217 -7.54 -4.50 2.04
C HIS A 217 -6.78 -5.26 0.94
N ASP A 218 -6.30 -6.47 1.24
CA ASP A 218 -5.44 -7.30 0.37
C ASP A 218 -4.03 -6.72 0.09
N PHE A 219 -3.57 -5.77 0.92
CA PHE A 219 -2.20 -5.26 0.85
C PHE A 219 -1.26 -6.07 1.76
N GLY A 220 -0.57 -7.05 1.17
CA GLY A 220 0.40 -7.86 1.91
C GLY A 220 0.64 -9.23 1.26
N ARG A 221 1.91 -9.61 1.10
CA ARG A 221 2.33 -10.94 0.63
C ARG A 221 3.49 -11.47 1.45
N GLY A 222 3.59 -12.79 1.61
CA GLY A 222 4.65 -13.46 2.37
C GLY A 222 4.40 -13.46 3.88
N LEU A 223 5.46 -13.44 4.69
CA LEU A 223 5.39 -13.61 6.15
C LEU A 223 4.72 -12.46 6.92
N ALA A 224 4.37 -11.36 6.25
CA ALA A 224 3.73 -10.22 6.91
C ALA A 224 2.27 -10.54 7.25
N VAL A 225 1.84 -10.17 8.45
CA VAL A 225 0.42 -10.24 8.83
C VAL A 225 -0.37 -9.30 7.92
N GLN A 226 -1.46 -9.81 7.32
CA GLN A 226 -2.36 -9.00 6.51
C GLN A 226 -3.00 -7.90 7.39
N SER A 227 -3.07 -6.67 6.89
CA SER A 227 -3.76 -5.58 7.57
C SER A 227 -4.80 -4.91 6.67
N ASN A 228 -5.92 -4.53 7.28
CA ASN A 228 -6.99 -3.72 6.76
C ASN A 228 -6.66 -2.25 7.03
N GLN A 229 -6.85 -1.42 6.01
CA GLN A 229 -6.84 0.03 6.13
C GLN A 229 -8.26 0.53 5.88
N PHE A 230 -8.63 1.67 6.47
CA PHE A 230 -9.96 2.23 6.28
C PHE A 230 -9.90 3.70 5.91
N LEU A 231 -10.73 4.09 4.95
CA LEU A 231 -10.89 5.49 4.56
C LEU A 231 -12.32 5.92 4.84
N ILE A 232 -12.48 7.01 5.57
CA ILE A 232 -13.77 7.69 5.73
C ILE A 232 -13.70 9.01 4.98
N VAL A 233 -14.73 9.31 4.18
CA VAL A 233 -14.88 10.56 3.43
C VAL A 233 -16.21 11.19 3.80
N ASP A 234 -16.19 12.43 4.28
CA ASP A 234 -17.37 13.22 4.56
C ASP A 234 -17.29 14.55 3.79
N GLY A 235 -18.20 14.73 2.83
CA GLY A 235 -18.20 15.90 1.96
C GLY A 235 -16.85 16.08 1.25
N ALA A 236 -16.13 17.15 1.60
CA ALA A 236 -14.86 17.53 0.97
C ALA A 236 -13.62 17.05 1.73
N GLU A 237 -13.78 16.28 2.82
CA GLU A 237 -12.69 15.88 3.71
C GLU A 237 -12.66 14.37 3.89
N GLY A 238 -11.47 13.82 4.14
CA GLY A 238 -11.32 12.42 4.51
C GLY A 238 -10.28 12.17 5.58
N ILE A 239 -10.40 10.99 6.20
CA ILE A 239 -9.49 10.45 7.20
C ILE A 239 -9.12 9.02 6.84
N ILE A 240 -7.82 8.71 6.86
CA ILE A 240 -7.30 7.34 6.71
C ILE A 240 -6.96 6.79 8.09
N LEU A 241 -7.35 5.55 8.35
CA LEU A 241 -7.18 4.85 9.62
C LEU A 241 -6.15 3.75 9.43
N ASP A 242 -5.17 3.70 10.35
CA ASP A 242 -4.11 2.70 10.44
C ASP A 242 -3.46 2.37 9.08
N PRO A 243 -2.92 3.39 8.37
CA PRO A 243 -2.61 3.31 6.95
C PRO A 243 -1.41 2.42 6.61
N GLY A 244 -0.73 1.88 7.62
CA GLY A 244 0.23 0.82 7.46
C GLY A 244 1.69 1.24 7.40
N GLY A 245 2.53 0.25 7.10
CA GLY A 245 3.97 0.41 6.96
C GLY A 245 4.44 0.64 5.53
N PRO A 246 5.76 0.89 5.34
CA PRO A 246 6.35 1.23 4.04
C PRO A 246 6.05 0.22 2.93
N LYS A 247 5.82 -1.05 3.28
CA LYS A 247 5.52 -2.13 2.33
C LYS A 247 4.19 -1.93 1.61
N VAL A 248 3.17 -1.42 2.30
CA VAL A 248 1.81 -1.25 1.75
C VAL A 248 1.54 0.20 1.35
N TYR A 249 2.38 1.13 1.82
CA TYR A 249 2.24 2.57 1.62
C TYR A 249 1.87 2.99 0.19
N PRO A 250 2.57 2.57 -0.88
CA PRO A 250 2.28 3.06 -2.21
C PRO A 250 0.88 2.66 -2.70
N ASP A 251 0.46 1.42 -2.39
CA ASP A 251 -0.84 0.89 -2.82
C ASP A 251 -1.97 1.53 -1.99
N VAL A 252 -1.80 1.64 -0.67
CA VAL A 252 -2.80 2.29 0.21
C VAL A 252 -2.96 3.78 -0.13
N LEU A 253 -1.86 4.49 -0.43
CA LEU A 253 -1.90 5.88 -0.86
C LEU A 253 -2.68 6.03 -2.17
N ALA A 254 -2.40 5.18 -3.17
CA ALA A 254 -3.08 5.22 -4.45
C ALA A 254 -4.58 5.00 -4.30
N ASP A 255 -4.99 3.97 -3.55
CA ASP A 255 -6.40 3.66 -3.29
C ASP A 255 -7.07 4.78 -2.49
N THR A 256 -6.37 5.33 -1.50
CA THR A 256 -6.86 6.49 -0.72
C THR A 256 -7.16 7.68 -1.62
N MET A 257 -6.23 8.05 -2.50
CA MET A 257 -6.41 9.19 -3.42
C MET A 257 -7.49 8.93 -4.46
N MET A 258 -7.61 7.70 -4.95
CA MET A 258 -8.70 7.29 -5.85
C MET A 258 -10.07 7.48 -5.19
N HIS A 259 -10.25 6.99 -3.97
CA HIS A 259 -11.53 7.06 -3.26
C HIS A 259 -11.86 8.45 -2.71
N LEU A 260 -10.86 9.27 -2.37
CA LEU A 260 -11.05 10.69 -2.05
C LEU A 260 -11.60 11.48 -3.25
N GLY A 261 -11.15 11.16 -4.47
CA GLY A 261 -11.55 11.86 -5.68
C GLY A 261 -11.19 13.36 -5.61
N ARG A 262 -12.20 14.22 -5.36
CA ARG A 262 -12.01 15.68 -5.22
C ARG A 262 -11.86 16.14 -3.77
N SER A 263 -12.11 15.26 -2.81
CA SER A 263 -11.96 15.53 -1.38
C SER A 263 -10.48 15.56 -0.99
N LYS A 264 -10.18 16.18 0.15
CA LYS A 264 -8.82 16.28 0.68
C LYS A 264 -8.64 15.31 1.84
N LEU A 265 -7.49 14.62 1.88
CA LEU A 265 -7.09 13.93 3.09
C LEU A 265 -6.75 14.98 4.16
N ARG A 266 -7.59 15.07 5.18
CA ARG A 266 -7.50 16.04 6.26
C ARG A 266 -6.82 15.43 7.48
N TYR A 267 -7.09 14.15 7.75
CA TYR A 267 -6.63 13.48 8.97
C TYR A 267 -6.04 12.11 8.69
N ILE A 268 -5.14 11.69 9.57
CA ILE A 268 -4.64 10.31 9.70
C ILE A 268 -4.92 9.89 11.14
N PHE A 269 -5.50 8.73 11.34
CA PHE A 269 -5.70 8.13 12.66
C PHE A 269 -4.78 6.92 12.82
N LEU A 270 -4.08 6.86 13.96
CA LEU A 270 -3.24 5.74 14.36
C LEU A 270 -3.79 5.19 15.68
N SER A 271 -4.36 3.99 15.66
CA SER A 271 -4.95 3.33 16.82
C SER A 271 -3.90 3.15 17.93
N HIS A 272 -2.69 2.72 17.54
CA HIS A 272 -1.52 2.63 18.40
C HIS A 272 -0.19 2.65 17.62
N GLN A 273 0.92 2.32 18.27
CA GLN A 273 2.29 2.55 17.79
C GLN A 273 2.89 1.42 16.93
N ASP A 274 2.18 0.32 16.68
CA ASP A 274 2.82 -0.86 16.13
C ASP A 274 3.26 -0.69 14.65
N PRO A 275 4.25 -1.50 14.21
CA PRO A 275 4.89 -1.28 12.92
C PRO A 275 3.95 -1.32 11.72
N ASP A 276 2.94 -2.16 11.77
CA ASP A 276 1.94 -2.40 10.73
C ASP A 276 0.82 -1.33 10.71
N ILE A 277 0.90 -0.31 11.57
CA ILE A 277 -0.02 0.84 11.63
C ILE A 277 0.66 2.11 11.12
N GLY A 278 1.80 2.46 11.73
CA GLY A 278 2.31 3.83 11.70
C GLY A 278 3.71 4.01 11.13
N THR A 279 4.41 2.94 10.70
CA THR A 279 5.81 3.10 10.27
C THR A 279 5.99 3.90 8.98
N ALA A 280 4.96 4.01 8.14
CA ALA A 280 4.98 4.89 6.97
C ALA A 280 4.54 6.32 7.27
N ILE A 281 4.31 6.70 8.54
CA ILE A 281 3.72 8.01 8.88
C ILE A 281 4.52 9.19 8.33
N ASN A 282 5.86 9.08 8.29
CA ASN A 282 6.68 10.13 7.70
C ASN A 282 6.37 10.36 6.21
N ALA A 283 6.21 9.28 5.43
CA ALA A 283 5.84 9.37 4.02
C ALA A 283 4.45 9.99 3.84
N TRP A 284 3.46 9.53 4.61
CA TRP A 284 2.11 10.11 4.62
C TRP A 284 2.10 11.60 4.95
N MET A 285 2.90 12.01 5.94
CA MET A 285 3.01 13.41 6.33
C MET A 285 3.74 14.21 5.24
N MET A 286 4.78 13.68 4.59
CA MET A 286 5.47 14.39 3.51
C MET A 286 4.59 14.59 2.27
N ASP A 287 3.84 13.55 1.88
CA ASP A 287 3.06 13.55 0.64
C ASP A 287 1.69 14.21 0.80
N THR A 288 1.25 14.48 2.03
CA THR A 288 -0.07 15.05 2.33
C THR A 288 -0.01 16.20 3.34
N LYS A 289 -1.08 17.00 3.39
CA LYS A 289 -1.25 18.05 4.40
C LYS A 289 -2.01 17.58 5.64
N ALA A 290 -2.24 16.27 5.79
CA ALA A 290 -3.08 15.73 6.85
C ALA A 290 -2.47 15.93 8.24
N GLU A 291 -3.32 16.10 9.25
CA GLU A 291 -2.91 16.04 10.66
C GLU A 291 -3.06 14.60 11.18
N ALA A 292 -2.02 14.08 11.82
CA ALA A 292 -1.98 12.72 12.32
C ALA A 292 -2.33 12.68 13.81
N PHE A 293 -3.29 11.86 14.20
CA PHE A 293 -3.72 11.68 15.58
C PHE A 293 -3.25 10.33 16.12
N ILE A 294 -2.61 10.36 17.28
CA ILE A 294 -2.17 9.17 18.01
C ILE A 294 -2.25 9.42 19.52
N SER A 295 -2.31 8.36 20.33
CA SER A 295 -2.19 8.48 21.79
C SER A 295 -1.02 9.39 22.20
N ARG A 296 -1.28 10.25 23.19
CA ARG A 296 -0.25 11.11 23.81
C ARG A 296 0.98 10.35 24.30
N LEU A 297 0.84 9.05 24.61
CA LEU A 297 1.96 8.19 25.00
C LEU A 297 3.01 8.05 23.89
N TRP A 298 2.58 8.09 22.63
CA TRP A 298 3.41 7.73 21.47
C TRP A 298 3.93 8.94 20.68
N THR A 299 3.45 10.14 20.95
CA THR A 299 3.85 11.37 20.22
C THR A 299 5.35 11.62 20.27
N ARG A 300 6.03 11.18 21.33
CA ARG A 300 7.49 11.29 21.48
C ARG A 300 8.26 10.08 20.94
N PHE A 301 7.57 8.98 20.65
CA PHE A 301 8.17 7.76 20.11
C PHE A 301 8.08 7.70 18.59
N LEU A 302 6.98 8.17 18.02
CA LEU A 302 6.74 8.18 16.57
C LEU A 302 7.84 8.90 15.75
N PRO A 303 8.45 10.01 16.23
CA PRO A 303 9.56 10.66 15.53
C PRO A 303 10.77 9.77 15.29
N HIS A 304 10.93 8.65 16.02
CA HIS A 304 11.98 7.66 15.73
C HIS A 304 11.84 6.99 14.36
N TYR A 305 10.67 7.08 13.71
CA TYR A 305 10.48 6.67 12.31
C TYR A 305 10.98 7.71 11.29
N GLY A 306 11.65 8.78 11.75
CA GLY A 306 12.20 9.81 10.88
C GLY A 306 11.22 10.91 10.52
N ILE A 307 10.22 11.18 11.37
CA ILE A 307 9.32 12.33 11.19
C ILE A 307 10.16 13.61 11.19
N ASP A 308 10.09 14.36 10.10
CA ASP A 308 10.81 15.62 9.98
C ASP A 308 10.30 16.65 11.01
N LYS A 309 11.23 17.38 11.63
CA LYS A 309 10.95 18.43 12.62
C LYS A 309 9.91 19.45 12.14
N PHE A 310 9.88 19.76 10.85
CA PHE A 310 8.90 20.69 10.27
C PHE A 310 7.47 20.13 10.33
N MET A 311 7.29 18.81 10.45
CA MET A 311 6.00 18.14 10.41
C MET A 311 5.46 17.81 11.81
N GLU A 312 6.28 17.88 12.87
CA GLU A 312 5.90 17.57 14.26
C GLU A 312 4.62 18.28 14.72
N HIS A 313 4.40 19.54 14.30
CA HIS A 313 3.21 20.32 14.68
C HIS A 313 1.88 19.74 14.14
N ARG A 314 1.93 18.84 13.15
CA ARG A 314 0.78 18.10 12.62
C ARG A 314 0.56 16.76 13.30
N LEU A 315 1.48 16.31 14.16
CA LEU A 315 1.26 15.17 15.04
C LEU A 315 0.47 15.64 16.26
N LYS A 316 -0.80 15.26 16.34
CA LYS A 316 -1.74 15.64 17.39
C LYS A 316 -1.88 14.52 18.40
N GLU A 317 -2.03 14.91 19.65
CA GLU A 317 -2.23 13.98 20.75
C GLU A 317 -3.72 13.65 20.95
N ILE A 318 -4.00 12.38 21.24
CA ILE A 318 -5.27 11.93 21.77
C ILE A 318 -5.09 11.75 23.28
N PRO A 319 -5.87 12.45 24.13
CA PRO A 319 -5.82 12.25 25.59
C PRO A 319 -6.45 10.90 25.97
N ASP A 320 -6.00 10.28 27.07
CA ASP A 320 -6.47 8.93 27.50
C ASP A 320 -7.99 8.81 27.64
N ALA A 321 -8.70 9.90 27.92
CA ALA A 321 -10.15 9.89 28.00
C ALA A 321 -10.86 9.76 26.63
N GLY A 322 -10.11 9.83 25.53
CA GLY A 322 -10.63 9.93 24.18
C GLY A 322 -11.02 11.36 23.81
N MET A 323 -11.50 11.53 22.59
CA MET A 323 -11.98 12.82 22.09
C MET A 323 -12.97 12.62 20.93
N THR A 324 -13.70 13.68 20.59
CA THR A 324 -14.49 13.74 19.36
C THR A 324 -13.75 14.58 18.33
N LEU A 325 -13.61 14.05 17.12
CA LEU A 325 -13.07 14.74 15.95
C LEU A 325 -14.22 15.03 14.97
N GLN A 326 -14.23 16.25 14.44
CA GLN A 326 -15.15 16.65 13.39
C GLN A 326 -14.49 16.41 12.03
N LEU A 327 -15.14 15.66 11.13
CA LEU A 327 -14.73 15.45 9.73
C LEU A 327 -15.88 15.90 8.83
N GLY A 328 -15.74 17.03 8.14
CA GLY A 328 -16.89 17.65 7.49
C GLY A 328 -18.03 17.88 8.50
N GLU A 329 -19.19 17.30 8.26
CA GLU A 329 -20.35 17.30 9.16
C GLU A 329 -20.42 16.05 10.07
N ALA A 330 -19.64 15.00 9.78
CA ALA A 330 -19.59 13.78 10.58
C ALA A 330 -18.79 13.94 11.88
N LYS A 331 -19.25 13.23 12.92
CA LYS A 331 -18.60 13.16 14.23
C LYS A 331 -17.96 11.80 14.42
N LEU A 332 -16.65 11.80 14.59
CA LEU A 332 -15.85 10.61 14.84
C LEU A 332 -15.42 10.62 16.31
N LYS A 333 -15.63 9.52 17.03
CA LYS A 333 -15.23 9.39 18.44
C LYS A 333 -14.01 8.49 18.55
N PHE A 334 -12.94 9.01 19.13
CA PHE A 334 -11.78 8.22 19.54
C PHE A 334 -12.06 7.63 20.91
N ILE A 335 -12.36 6.33 20.95
CA ILE A 335 -12.77 5.59 22.13
C ILE A 335 -11.54 4.93 22.76
N PRO A 336 -11.29 5.11 24.08
CA PRO A 336 -10.17 4.44 24.75
C PRO A 336 -10.30 2.91 24.69
N ALA A 337 -9.25 2.25 24.21
CA ALA A 337 -9.13 0.80 24.16
C ALA A 337 -7.76 0.35 24.70
N HIS A 338 -7.26 1.07 25.71
CA HIS A 338 -5.96 0.85 26.31
C HIS A 338 -5.78 -0.59 26.79
N PHE A 339 -4.56 -1.11 26.63
CA PHE A 339 -4.16 -2.48 26.94
C PHE A 339 -4.84 -3.57 26.09
N LEU A 340 -5.46 -3.19 24.95
CA LEU A 340 -6.07 -4.11 23.98
C LEU A 340 -5.46 -3.96 22.58
N HIS A 341 -4.16 -4.21 22.36
CA HIS A 341 -3.15 -4.64 23.34
C HIS A 341 -2.23 -3.52 23.84
N SER A 342 -2.05 -2.45 23.05
CA SER A 342 -1.13 -1.37 23.38
C SER A 342 -1.58 -0.55 24.60
N ALA A 343 -0.63 -0.13 25.44
CA ALA A 343 -0.89 0.72 26.61
C ALA A 343 -1.57 2.06 26.24
N GLY A 344 -1.30 2.57 25.04
CA GLY A 344 -1.92 3.77 24.48
C GLY A 344 -2.67 3.42 23.20
N ASN A 345 -3.80 2.73 23.33
CA ASN A 345 -4.61 2.30 22.19
C ASN A 345 -5.99 3.00 22.15
N PHE A 346 -6.44 3.34 20.95
CA PHE A 346 -7.75 3.93 20.67
C PHE A 346 -8.45 3.21 19.53
N GLN A 347 -9.78 3.19 19.59
CA GLN A 347 -10.68 2.78 18.51
C GLN A 347 -11.39 4.01 17.95
N LEU A 348 -11.88 3.93 16.72
CA LEU A 348 -12.66 5.00 16.10
C LEU A 348 -14.10 4.54 15.92
N TYR A 349 -15.06 5.28 16.46
CA TYR A 349 -16.48 5.08 16.19
C TYR A 349 -17.00 6.23 15.34
N ASP A 350 -17.59 5.89 14.21
CA ASP A 350 -18.23 6.84 13.32
C ASP A 350 -19.75 6.87 13.57
N GLU A 351 -20.26 8.02 14.04
CA GLU A 351 -21.67 8.17 14.38
C GLU A 351 -22.59 8.09 13.15
N THR A 352 -22.08 8.41 11.96
CA THR A 352 -22.88 8.43 10.72
C THR A 352 -23.06 7.03 10.18
N SER A 353 -21.96 6.31 9.93
CA SER A 353 -22.01 4.95 9.39
C SER A 353 -22.33 3.87 10.43
N LYS A 354 -22.24 4.19 11.73
CA LYS A 354 -22.35 3.24 12.84
C LYS A 354 -21.30 2.12 12.78
N VAL A 355 -20.15 2.40 12.16
CA VAL A 355 -19.00 1.49 12.12
C VAL A 355 -18.08 1.76 13.31
N LEU A 356 -17.70 0.71 14.03
CA LEU A 356 -16.66 0.74 15.06
C LEU A 356 -15.38 0.10 14.52
N PHE A 357 -14.37 0.93 14.24
CA PHE A 357 -13.04 0.51 13.82
C PHE A 357 -12.21 0.14 15.07
N THR A 358 -11.88 -1.14 15.20
CA THR A 358 -11.50 -1.73 16.47
C THR A 358 -9.99 -1.95 16.66
N GLY A 359 -9.17 -1.58 15.66
CA GLY A 359 -7.74 -1.89 15.67
C GLY A 359 -7.53 -3.40 15.73
N ASP A 360 -6.63 -3.86 16.60
CA ASP A 360 -6.37 -5.29 16.79
C ASP A 360 -7.50 -6.09 17.42
N LEU A 361 -8.46 -5.43 18.07
CA LEU A 361 -9.53 -6.15 18.74
C LEU A 361 -10.49 -6.69 17.67
N GLY A 362 -10.65 -8.01 17.59
CA GLY A 362 -11.34 -8.70 16.51
C GLY A 362 -10.40 -9.20 15.41
N ALA A 363 -9.07 -9.00 15.56
CA ALA A 363 -8.09 -9.55 14.62
C ALA A 363 -8.26 -11.05 14.41
N SER A 364 -8.45 -11.45 13.15
CA SER A 364 -8.60 -12.85 12.75
C SER A 364 -7.53 -13.25 11.74
N LEU A 365 -6.63 -14.18 12.11
CA LEU A 365 -5.50 -14.57 11.27
C LEU A 365 -5.85 -15.81 10.42
N GLY A 366 -5.84 -15.67 9.11
CA GLY A 366 -6.11 -16.76 8.16
C GLY A 366 -7.57 -16.88 7.69
N ALA A 367 -8.44 -15.93 8.06
CA ALA A 367 -9.78 -15.84 7.49
C ALA A 367 -9.72 -15.17 6.09
N GLU A 368 -10.19 -15.86 5.05
CA GLU A 368 -10.17 -15.39 3.66
C GLU A 368 -11.49 -14.74 3.20
N TYR A 369 -12.29 -14.27 4.15
CA TYR A 369 -13.60 -13.65 3.89
C TYR A 369 -13.71 -12.28 4.55
N THR A 370 -14.49 -11.40 3.92
CA THR A 370 -14.64 -10.01 4.35
C THR A 370 -15.56 -9.84 5.56
N TYR A 371 -16.61 -10.66 5.67
CA TYR A 371 -17.58 -10.61 6.76
C TYR A 371 -17.75 -11.99 7.39
N VAL A 372 -17.80 -12.02 8.73
CA VAL A 372 -18.06 -13.23 9.50
C VAL A 372 -19.48 -13.72 9.26
N ARG A 373 -19.62 -15.00 8.95
CA ARG A 373 -20.93 -15.66 8.70
C ARG A 373 -21.40 -16.52 9.86
N SER A 374 -20.45 -17.11 10.59
CA SER A 374 -20.68 -17.95 11.76
C SER A 374 -19.65 -17.59 12.82
N PHE A 375 -20.11 -17.11 13.98
CA PHE A 375 -19.20 -16.70 15.05
C PHE A 375 -18.40 -17.89 15.59
N ASP A 376 -19.08 -19.01 15.86
CA ASP A 376 -18.48 -20.23 16.41
C ASP A 376 -17.35 -20.76 15.52
N GLU A 377 -17.52 -20.74 14.20
CA GLU A 377 -16.48 -21.15 13.25
C GLU A 377 -15.35 -20.11 13.18
N HIS A 378 -15.66 -18.83 13.38
CA HIS A 378 -14.67 -17.75 13.27
C HIS A 378 -13.71 -17.66 14.46
N ILE A 379 -14.16 -18.06 15.66
CA ILE A 379 -13.34 -18.03 16.89
C ILE A 379 -11.95 -18.65 16.69
N GLN A 380 -11.83 -19.71 15.89
CA GLN A 380 -10.56 -20.39 15.64
C GLN A 380 -9.46 -19.46 15.09
N TYR A 381 -9.83 -18.45 14.31
CA TYR A 381 -8.91 -17.47 13.71
C TYR A 381 -8.52 -16.34 14.66
N MET A 382 -9.33 -16.10 15.71
CA MET A 382 -9.15 -15.00 16.66
C MET A 382 -8.50 -15.46 17.97
N ASN A 383 -8.83 -16.66 18.44
CA ASN A 383 -8.64 -17.06 19.83
C ASN A 383 -7.17 -17.04 20.27
N SER A 384 -6.26 -17.56 19.45
CA SER A 384 -4.82 -17.59 19.78
C SER A 384 -4.24 -16.18 19.93
N PHE A 385 -4.56 -15.29 18.99
CA PHE A 385 -4.13 -13.90 19.01
C PHE A 385 -4.66 -13.20 20.27
N HIS A 386 -5.97 -13.23 20.50
CA HIS A 386 -6.57 -12.49 21.61
C HIS A 386 -6.12 -13.01 22.97
N ARG A 387 -6.02 -14.34 23.16
CA ARG A 387 -5.53 -14.94 24.40
C ARG A 387 -4.09 -14.51 24.70
N ARG A 388 -3.27 -14.26 23.68
CA ARG A 388 -1.85 -13.92 23.85
C ARG A 388 -1.58 -12.41 23.93
N TYR A 389 -2.29 -11.60 23.15
CA TYR A 389 -2.01 -10.17 22.96
C TYR A 389 -2.82 -9.29 23.90
N MET A 390 -4.11 -9.58 24.11
CA MET A 390 -4.96 -8.76 24.97
C MET A 390 -4.50 -8.88 26.42
N ALA A 391 -4.32 -7.75 27.11
CA ALA A 391 -3.60 -7.74 28.37
C ALA A 391 -4.27 -8.54 29.48
N GLY A 392 -5.60 -8.59 29.52
CA GLY A 392 -6.36 -9.32 30.52
C GLY A 392 -7.86 -9.08 30.43
N ASN A 393 -8.64 -10.03 30.94
CA ASN A 393 -10.09 -10.05 30.88
C ASN A 393 -10.73 -8.82 31.56
N ARG A 394 -10.08 -8.26 32.60
CA ARG A 394 -10.54 -7.02 33.23
C ARG A 394 -10.70 -5.88 32.22
N MET A 395 -9.76 -5.75 31.28
CA MET A 395 -9.81 -4.73 30.23
C MET A 395 -10.82 -5.09 29.15
N MET A 396 -10.93 -6.37 28.78
CA MET A 396 -11.94 -6.85 27.84
C MET A 396 -13.38 -6.58 28.34
N ARG A 397 -13.68 -6.84 29.62
CA ARG A 397 -14.97 -6.52 30.25
C ARG A 397 -15.26 -5.03 30.28
N ALA A 398 -14.26 -4.21 30.59
CA ALA A 398 -14.40 -2.76 30.57
C ALA A 398 -14.72 -2.25 29.17
N TRP A 399 -14.05 -2.78 28.15
CA TRP A 399 -14.33 -2.47 26.75
C TRP A 399 -15.74 -2.92 26.33
N ALA A 400 -16.14 -4.15 26.65
CA ALA A 400 -17.46 -4.69 26.32
C ALA A 400 -18.59 -3.81 26.89
N LYS A 401 -18.42 -3.32 28.14
CA LYS A 401 -19.36 -2.37 28.76
C LYS A 401 -19.49 -1.08 27.96
N VAL A 402 -18.41 -0.55 27.41
CA VAL A 402 -18.43 0.66 26.56
C VAL A 402 -19.08 0.35 25.21
N ALA A 403 -18.68 -0.74 24.54
CA ALA A 403 -19.19 -1.14 23.24
C ALA A 403 -20.73 -1.30 23.24
N ARG A 404 -21.31 -1.87 24.30
CA ARG A 404 -22.77 -2.03 24.46
C ARG A 404 -23.54 -0.71 24.60
N THR A 405 -22.87 0.42 24.80
CA THR A 405 -23.53 1.74 24.85
C THR A 405 -23.64 2.40 23.48
N LEU A 406 -23.01 1.82 22.45
CA LEU A 406 -22.97 2.35 21.09
C LEU A 406 -24.01 1.63 20.22
N GLU A 407 -24.56 2.35 19.25
CA GLU A 407 -25.36 1.73 18.19
C GLU A 407 -24.44 1.28 17.07
N ILE A 408 -24.01 0.02 17.07
CA ILE A 408 -23.03 -0.51 16.11
C ILE A 408 -23.73 -1.35 15.05
N GLU A 409 -23.48 -1.06 13.77
CA GLU A 409 -23.93 -1.87 12.62
C GLU A 409 -22.82 -2.77 12.08
N VAL A 410 -21.56 -2.32 12.20
CA VAL A 410 -20.36 -3.08 11.82
C VAL A 410 -19.23 -2.86 12.81
N ILE A 411 -18.57 -3.93 13.23
CA ILE A 411 -17.25 -3.90 13.87
C ILE A 411 -16.19 -4.26 12.83
N ALA A 412 -15.23 -3.37 12.63
CA ALA A 412 -14.20 -3.47 11.60
C ALA A 412 -12.79 -3.54 12.21
N PRO A 413 -12.19 -4.73 12.35
CA PRO A 413 -10.83 -4.87 12.88
C PRO A 413 -9.77 -4.53 11.84
N GLN A 414 -8.58 -4.18 12.30
CA GLN A 414 -7.39 -3.94 11.48
C GLN A 414 -6.86 -5.23 10.84
N HIS A 415 -7.27 -6.42 11.29
CA HIS A 415 -6.84 -7.69 10.69
C HIS A 415 -8.02 -8.62 10.45
N GLY A 416 -8.15 -9.14 9.23
CA GLY A 416 -9.14 -10.15 8.90
C GLY A 416 -10.57 -9.65 8.74
N ALA A 417 -11.56 -10.44 9.19
CA ALA A 417 -12.96 -10.28 8.82
C ALA A 417 -13.74 -9.34 9.74
N MET A 418 -14.77 -8.67 9.20
CA MET A 418 -15.65 -7.76 9.94
C MET A 418 -16.90 -8.48 10.49
N PHE A 419 -17.45 -7.93 11.58
CA PHE A 419 -18.69 -8.42 12.20
C PHE A 419 -19.82 -7.46 11.85
N ALA A 420 -20.89 -7.96 11.22
CA ALA A 420 -22.00 -7.13 10.79
C ALA A 420 -23.33 -7.64 11.34
N GLY A 421 -24.19 -6.69 11.72
CA GLY A 421 -25.51 -6.97 12.27
C GLY A 421 -25.49 -7.31 13.77
N PRO A 422 -26.63 -7.10 14.45
CA PRO A 422 -26.71 -7.10 15.91
C PRO A 422 -26.32 -8.45 16.53
N ASP A 423 -26.72 -9.57 15.92
CA ASP A 423 -26.43 -10.91 16.48
C ASP A 423 -24.93 -11.21 16.48
N MET A 424 -24.24 -10.93 15.37
CA MET A 424 -22.80 -11.17 15.23
C MET A 424 -21.98 -10.23 16.14
N ILE A 425 -22.41 -8.97 16.24
CA ILE A 425 -21.79 -7.97 17.10
C ILE A 425 -21.95 -8.35 18.57
N ASN A 426 -23.15 -8.74 19.00
CA ASN A 426 -23.39 -9.17 20.38
C ASN A 426 -22.59 -10.44 20.70
N ALA A 427 -22.55 -11.42 19.80
CA ALA A 427 -21.73 -12.62 19.99
C ALA A 427 -20.24 -12.28 20.18
N PHE A 428 -19.70 -11.35 19.39
CA PHE A 428 -18.32 -10.89 19.56
C PHE A 428 -18.09 -10.17 20.90
N ILE A 429 -18.97 -9.25 21.27
CA ILE A 429 -18.87 -8.52 22.55
C ILE A 429 -18.97 -9.48 23.74
N ASP A 430 -19.90 -10.44 23.70
CA ASP A 430 -20.09 -11.45 24.73
C ASP A 430 -18.86 -12.36 24.86
N TRP A 431 -18.25 -12.75 23.74
CA TRP A 431 -17.00 -13.50 23.75
C TRP A 431 -15.86 -12.69 24.36
N CYS A 432 -15.70 -11.42 23.97
CA CYS A 432 -14.70 -10.53 24.56
C CYS A 432 -14.86 -10.42 26.09
N GLU A 433 -16.09 -10.21 26.58
CA GLU A 433 -16.38 -10.08 28.01
C GLU A 433 -15.96 -11.32 28.84
N ASN A 434 -16.00 -12.50 28.22
CA ASN A 434 -15.75 -13.78 28.88
C ASN A 434 -14.36 -14.38 28.60
N LEU A 435 -13.55 -13.76 27.72
CA LEU A 435 -12.24 -14.30 27.35
C LEU A 435 -11.18 -14.05 28.44
N GLU A 436 -10.63 -15.12 29.01
CA GLU A 436 -9.36 -15.05 29.77
C GLU A 436 -8.18 -14.90 28.81
N CYS A 437 -7.33 -13.89 29.04
CA CYS A 437 -6.24 -13.54 28.13
C CYS A 437 -5.06 -12.90 28.86
N GLY A 438 -3.91 -12.82 28.19
CA GLY A 438 -2.73 -12.10 28.65
C GLY A 438 -2.30 -12.53 30.05
N VAL A 439 -2.28 -11.58 30.97
CA VAL A 439 -1.81 -11.81 32.35
C VAL A 439 -2.65 -12.83 33.12
N ASP A 440 -3.91 -13.06 32.72
CA ASP A 440 -4.77 -14.05 33.37
C ASP A 440 -4.25 -15.48 33.20
N ILE A 441 -3.57 -15.75 32.08
CA ILE A 441 -3.15 -17.11 31.67
C ILE A 441 -1.64 -17.25 31.42
N MET A 442 -0.90 -16.14 31.37
CA MET A 442 0.52 -16.12 31.06
C MET A 442 1.43 -15.88 32.27
N ALA A 443 0.87 -15.51 33.44
CA ALA A 443 1.66 -15.15 34.61
C ALA A 443 2.68 -16.24 35.02
N ASP A 444 2.24 -17.51 35.01
CA ASP A 444 3.09 -18.66 35.37
C ASP A 444 4.19 -18.97 34.34
N GLN A 445 4.11 -18.39 33.13
CA GLN A 445 5.15 -18.54 32.10
C GLN A 445 6.31 -17.56 32.30
N LEU A 446 6.18 -16.56 33.18
CA LEU A 446 7.24 -15.60 33.49
C LEU A 446 8.29 -16.25 34.39
N ARG A 447 9.18 -17.03 33.77
CA ARG A 447 10.28 -17.73 34.41
C ARG A 447 11.55 -17.64 33.56
N VAL A 448 12.70 -17.75 34.20
CA VAL A 448 13.98 -17.85 33.48
C VAL A 448 13.98 -19.14 32.65
N PRO A 449 14.27 -19.09 31.34
CA PRO A 449 14.38 -20.31 30.52
C PRO A 449 15.42 -21.28 31.11
N PRO A 450 15.19 -22.60 31.05
CA PRO A 450 16.22 -23.56 31.41
C PRO A 450 17.42 -23.41 30.46
N GLY A 451 18.64 -23.52 31.03
CA GLY A 451 19.90 -23.38 30.29
C GLY A 451 20.30 -24.60 29.48
#